data_AF-A0A9D8EGR6-F1
#
_entry.id   AF-A0A9D8EGR6-F1
#
_cell.length_a   1.000
_cell.length_b   1.000
_cell.length_c   1.000
_cell.angle_alpha   90.00
_cell.angle_beta   90.00
_cell.angle_gamma   90.00
#
_symmetry.space_group_name_H-M   'P 1'
#
loop_
_entity.id
_entity.type
_entity.pdbx_description
1 polymer ?
#
loop_
_entity_poly.entity_id
_entity_poly.type
_entity_poly.pdbx_seq_one_letter_code
_entity_poly.pdbx_strand_id
1 'polypeptide(L)'
;MNNLQNSYYIACINSAIDYIEGNISQPLKLESIARAAGLSPFHFHRIFSSFMNESLNNFVRRVRIEKVAMMLFTNPGYSITKIAYMNGFSSSQALAKQFRLFFNTTPGQYRKSKIGNRYSKNRSGVCIISSKKKKPFISDKKFMQKFGFEVADTIGQDYELLALSFDGTKPAFGKNVKKLQIESQDLTICYSVQCPYIPDCIEQISNYCKACGIPLQLIKINSCEEAKKLPCIFNNWAVFDKGKFVTHHLLNEGYLKKTLGL
;
A
#
# COMPACT_ATOMS: atom_id res chain seq x y z
N MET A 1 -8.09 -4.67 22.53
CA MET A 1 -7.64 -6.05 22.18
C MET A 1 -6.14 -6.11 22.42
N ASN A 2 -5.64 -7.11 23.15
CA ASN A 2 -4.19 -7.27 23.38
C ASN A 2 -3.47 -7.68 22.09
N ASN A 3 -2.15 -7.38 21.98
CA ASN A 3 -1.35 -7.55 20.76
C ASN A 3 -1.41 -8.98 20.16
N LEU A 4 -1.38 -10.02 20.99
CA LEU A 4 -1.49 -11.43 20.57
C LEU A 4 -2.86 -11.78 19.97
N GLN A 5 -3.92 -11.19 20.52
CA GLN A 5 -5.28 -11.41 20.02
C GLN A 5 -5.47 -10.69 18.67
N ASN A 6 -4.79 -9.56 18.48
CA ASN A 6 -4.80 -8.82 17.23
C ASN A 6 -4.03 -9.56 16.12
N SER A 7 -2.86 -10.14 16.41
CA SER A 7 -2.07 -10.91 15.43
C SER A 7 -2.79 -12.16 14.93
N TYR A 8 -3.48 -12.90 15.81
CA TYR A 8 -4.29 -14.05 15.41
C TYR A 8 -5.42 -13.66 14.43
N TYR A 9 -6.18 -12.61 14.76
CA TYR A 9 -7.27 -12.19 13.87
C TYR A 9 -6.76 -11.62 12.54
N ILE A 10 -5.62 -10.93 12.53
CA ILE A 10 -4.96 -10.52 11.28
C ILE A 10 -4.67 -11.74 10.41
N ALA A 11 -4.11 -12.82 10.97
CA ALA A 11 -3.85 -14.04 10.22
C ALA A 11 -5.14 -14.68 9.68
N CYS A 12 -6.19 -14.79 10.49
CA CYS A 12 -7.50 -15.29 10.05
C CYS A 12 -8.10 -14.47 8.90
N ILE A 13 -8.00 -13.13 8.99
CA ILE A 13 -8.51 -12.22 7.95
C ILE A 13 -7.68 -12.36 6.67
N ASN A 14 -6.36 -12.46 6.76
CA ASN A 14 -5.51 -12.69 5.59
C ASN A 14 -5.87 -14.00 4.88
N SER A 15 -6.05 -15.11 5.62
CA SER A 15 -6.49 -16.38 5.04
C SER A 15 -7.85 -16.27 4.33
N ALA A 16 -8.78 -15.48 4.87
CA ALA A 16 -10.06 -15.21 4.22
C ALA A 16 -9.88 -14.41 2.92
N ILE A 17 -9.03 -13.39 2.92
CA ILE A 17 -8.72 -12.57 1.74
C ILE A 17 -8.07 -13.43 0.66
N ASP A 18 -7.07 -14.24 1.00
CA ASP A 18 -6.40 -15.16 0.07
C ASP A 18 -7.41 -16.12 -0.58
N TYR A 19 -8.32 -16.68 0.21
CA TYR A 19 -9.38 -17.54 -0.30
C TYR A 19 -10.31 -16.78 -1.27
N ILE A 20 -10.74 -15.56 -0.92
CA ILE A 20 -11.59 -14.73 -1.77
C ILE A 20 -10.89 -14.40 -3.09
N GLU A 21 -9.64 -13.99 -3.06
CA GLU A 21 -8.88 -13.59 -4.25
C GLU A 21 -8.61 -14.77 -5.19
N GLY A 22 -8.31 -15.94 -4.62
CA GLY A 22 -8.12 -17.20 -5.36
C GLY A 22 -9.40 -17.75 -5.98
N ASN A 23 -10.57 -17.42 -5.41
CA ASN A 23 -11.88 -17.93 -5.84
C ASN A 23 -12.81 -16.83 -6.40
N ILE A 24 -12.24 -15.68 -6.79
CA ILE A 24 -13.01 -14.46 -7.09
C ILE A 24 -14.03 -14.62 -8.24
N SER A 25 -13.76 -15.54 -9.17
CA SER A 25 -14.62 -15.84 -10.32
C SER A 25 -15.83 -16.71 -9.97
N GLN A 26 -15.82 -17.34 -8.81
CA GLN A 26 -16.84 -18.30 -8.38
C GLN A 26 -17.82 -17.68 -7.39
N PRO A 27 -19.01 -18.28 -7.19
CA PRO A 27 -19.89 -17.93 -6.08
C PRO A 27 -19.18 -18.14 -4.74
N LEU A 28 -19.07 -17.07 -3.95
CA LEU A 28 -18.39 -17.06 -2.66
C LEU A 28 -19.42 -17.14 -1.52
N LYS A 29 -19.49 -18.29 -0.85
CA LYS A 29 -20.37 -18.51 0.31
C LYS A 29 -19.68 -18.14 1.62
N LEU A 30 -20.42 -17.60 2.59
CA LEU A 30 -19.89 -17.17 3.88
C LEU A 30 -19.21 -18.33 4.62
N GLU A 31 -19.80 -19.53 4.56
CA GLU A 31 -19.31 -20.72 5.25
C GLU A 31 -17.94 -21.15 4.74
N SER A 32 -17.72 -21.08 3.42
CA SER A 32 -16.44 -21.43 2.81
C SER A 32 -15.34 -20.44 3.21
N ILE A 33 -15.66 -19.15 3.22
CA ILE A 33 -14.69 -18.10 3.60
C ILE A 33 -14.37 -18.20 5.10
N ALA A 34 -15.38 -18.37 5.94
CA ALA A 34 -15.19 -18.52 7.39
C ALA A 34 -14.36 -19.77 7.72
N ARG A 35 -14.59 -20.88 7.00
CA ARG A 35 -13.77 -22.09 7.11
C ARG A 35 -12.31 -21.84 6.74
N ALA A 36 -12.05 -21.12 5.65
CA ALA A 36 -10.69 -20.74 5.26
C ALA A 36 -10.01 -19.85 6.32
N ALA A 37 -10.78 -19.01 7.02
CA ALA A 37 -10.32 -18.19 8.14
C ALA A 37 -10.12 -18.97 9.46
N GLY A 38 -10.57 -20.23 9.53
CA GLY A 38 -10.57 -21.02 10.78
C GLY A 38 -11.60 -20.56 11.82
N LEU A 39 -12.66 -19.86 11.41
CA LEU A 39 -13.66 -19.25 12.30
C LEU A 39 -15.09 -19.74 11.99
N SER A 40 -15.98 -19.67 12.99
CA SER A 40 -17.40 -19.88 12.74
C SER A 40 -17.98 -18.75 11.88
N PRO A 41 -19.03 -18.99 11.05
CA PRO A 41 -19.58 -17.98 10.15
C PRO A 41 -19.99 -16.66 10.84
N PHE A 42 -20.67 -16.76 11.98
CA PHE A 42 -21.12 -15.59 12.74
C PHE A 42 -19.95 -14.80 13.34
N HIS A 43 -18.96 -15.50 13.91
CA HIS A 43 -17.80 -14.83 14.49
C HIS A 43 -16.93 -14.19 13.40
N PHE A 44 -16.70 -14.90 12.30
CA PHE A 44 -16.01 -14.37 11.13
C PHE A 44 -16.68 -13.10 10.60
N HIS A 45 -18.00 -13.09 10.40
CA HIS A 45 -18.70 -11.92 9.88
C HIS A 45 -18.50 -10.67 10.75
N ARG A 46 -18.55 -10.83 12.08
CA ARG A 46 -18.32 -9.75 13.05
C ARG A 46 -16.88 -9.24 13.00
N ILE A 47 -15.91 -10.15 13.06
CA ILE A 47 -14.48 -9.79 13.06
C ILE A 47 -14.11 -9.15 11.72
N PHE A 48 -14.52 -9.74 10.60
CA PHE A 48 -14.22 -9.20 9.27
C PHE A 48 -14.75 -7.78 9.10
N SER A 49 -16.00 -7.52 9.46
CA SER A 49 -16.58 -6.18 9.33
C SER A 49 -15.88 -5.15 10.21
N SER A 50 -15.46 -5.55 11.41
CA SER A 50 -14.68 -4.72 12.33
C SER A 50 -13.29 -4.37 11.79
N PHE A 51 -12.60 -5.35 11.17
CA PHE A 51 -11.25 -5.16 10.62
C PHE A 51 -11.26 -4.40 9.29
N MET A 52 -12.20 -4.72 8.40
CA MET A 52 -12.25 -4.15 7.05
C MET A 52 -13.04 -2.84 6.97
N ASN A 53 -13.78 -2.50 8.04
CA ASN A 53 -14.71 -1.38 8.07
C ASN A 53 -15.73 -1.40 6.90
N GLU A 54 -16.02 -2.59 6.39
CA GLU A 54 -17.05 -2.87 5.37
C GLU A 54 -17.57 -4.30 5.50
N SER A 55 -18.77 -4.56 4.98
CA SER A 55 -19.30 -5.92 4.96
C SER A 55 -18.55 -6.80 3.97
N LEU A 56 -18.51 -8.11 4.23
CA LEU A 56 -17.89 -9.11 3.35
C LEU A 56 -18.39 -9.01 1.90
N ASN A 57 -19.71 -8.83 1.71
CA ASN A 57 -20.30 -8.71 0.38
C ASN A 57 -19.87 -7.43 -0.35
N ASN A 58 -19.64 -6.33 0.38
CA ASN A 58 -19.12 -5.10 -0.20
C ASN A 58 -17.64 -5.27 -0.57
N PHE A 59 -16.85 -5.89 0.31
CA PHE A 59 -15.44 -6.21 0.04
C PHE A 59 -15.28 -7.05 -1.23
N VAL A 60 -16.01 -8.17 -1.35
CA VAL A 60 -15.96 -9.05 -2.54
C VAL A 60 -16.35 -8.29 -3.81
N ARG A 61 -17.41 -7.47 -3.76
CA ARG A 61 -17.83 -6.63 -4.89
C ARG A 61 -16.75 -5.63 -5.29
N ARG A 62 -16.12 -4.98 -4.31
CA ARG A 62 -15.03 -4.02 -4.51
C ARG A 62 -13.82 -4.69 -5.16
N VAL A 63 -13.33 -5.81 -4.62
CA VAL A 63 -12.20 -6.57 -5.16
C VAL A 63 -12.47 -7.02 -6.60
N ARG A 64 -13.67 -7.55 -6.90
CA ARG A 64 -14.06 -7.91 -8.27
C ARG A 64 -13.94 -6.73 -9.24
N ILE A 65 -14.45 -5.57 -8.83
CA ILE A 65 -14.45 -4.38 -9.68
C ILE A 65 -13.05 -3.78 -9.86
N GLU A 66 -12.23 -3.77 -8.81
CA GLU A 66 -10.82 -3.35 -8.88
C GLU A 66 -10.02 -4.27 -9.81
N LYS A 67 -10.22 -5.59 -9.73
CA LYS A 67 -9.57 -6.57 -10.60
C LYS A 67 -10.02 -6.44 -12.05
N VAL A 68 -11.30 -6.16 -12.31
CA VAL A 68 -11.79 -5.80 -13.66
C VAL A 68 -11.08 -4.56 -14.19
N ALA A 69 -10.99 -3.49 -13.39
CA ALA A 69 -10.30 -2.27 -13.79
C ALA A 69 -8.84 -2.53 -14.20
N MET A 70 -8.12 -3.33 -13.40
CA MET A 70 -6.76 -3.76 -13.72
C MET A 70 -6.69 -4.57 -15.02
N MET A 71 -7.61 -5.54 -15.21
CA MET A 71 -7.66 -6.36 -16.42
C MET A 71 -7.98 -5.57 -17.69
N LEU A 72 -8.79 -4.51 -17.60
CA LEU A 72 -9.10 -3.64 -18.73
C LEU A 72 -7.84 -2.96 -19.31
N PHE A 73 -6.86 -2.64 -18.46
CA PHE A 73 -5.59 -2.03 -18.88
C PHE A 73 -4.55 -3.06 -19.31
N THR A 74 -4.45 -4.16 -18.57
CA THR A 74 -3.37 -5.14 -18.74
C THR A 74 -3.66 -6.18 -19.82
N ASN A 75 -4.92 -6.35 -20.21
CA ASN A 75 -5.35 -7.39 -21.16
C ASN A 75 -6.20 -6.78 -22.29
N PRO A 76 -5.60 -5.95 -23.18
CA PRO A 76 -6.35 -5.24 -24.23
C PRO A 76 -7.08 -6.18 -25.20
N GLY A 77 -6.57 -7.41 -25.40
CA GLY A 77 -7.17 -8.43 -26.25
C GLY A 77 -8.40 -9.12 -25.66
N TYR A 78 -8.71 -8.95 -24.37
CA TYR A 78 -9.89 -9.59 -23.77
C TYR A 78 -11.15 -8.75 -23.98
N SER A 79 -12.23 -9.38 -24.41
CA SER A 79 -13.54 -8.72 -24.48
C SER A 79 -14.05 -8.34 -23.08
N ILE A 80 -14.90 -7.32 -22.98
CA ILE A 80 -15.50 -6.90 -21.70
C ILE A 80 -16.30 -8.08 -21.11
N THR A 81 -16.98 -8.85 -21.95
CA THR A 81 -17.72 -10.05 -21.56
C THR A 81 -16.82 -11.12 -20.94
N LYS A 82 -15.66 -11.42 -21.56
CA LYS A 82 -14.68 -12.36 -20.98
C LYS A 82 -14.19 -11.88 -19.62
N ILE A 83 -13.84 -10.59 -19.50
CA ILE A 83 -13.40 -10.00 -18.22
C ILE A 83 -14.50 -10.09 -17.16
N ALA A 84 -15.77 -9.89 -17.53
CA ALA A 84 -16.90 -10.03 -16.60
C ALA A 84 -16.96 -11.44 -16.00
N TYR A 85 -16.93 -12.48 -16.84
CA TYR A 85 -16.99 -13.87 -16.38
C TYR A 85 -15.77 -14.27 -15.54
N MET A 86 -14.57 -13.86 -15.94
CA MET A 86 -13.34 -14.11 -15.18
C MET A 86 -13.36 -13.48 -13.78
N ASN A 87 -14.25 -12.51 -13.52
CA ASN A 87 -14.41 -11.85 -12.23
C ASN A 87 -15.77 -12.15 -11.58
N GLY A 88 -16.45 -13.22 -11.99
CA GLY A 88 -17.64 -13.73 -11.30
C GLY A 88 -18.90 -12.91 -11.52
N PHE A 89 -18.97 -12.12 -12.60
CA PHE A 89 -20.20 -11.49 -13.06
C PHE A 89 -20.96 -12.42 -14.00
N SER A 90 -22.27 -12.48 -13.87
CA SER A 90 -23.15 -13.29 -14.73
C SER A 90 -23.30 -12.75 -16.15
N SER A 91 -22.97 -11.48 -16.38
CA SER A 91 -23.02 -10.85 -17.70
C SER A 91 -22.20 -9.56 -17.75
N SER A 92 -21.91 -9.08 -18.97
CA SER A 92 -21.29 -7.77 -19.18
C SER A 92 -22.18 -6.61 -18.70
N GLN A 93 -23.50 -6.78 -18.68
CA GLN A 93 -24.48 -5.80 -18.22
C GLN A 93 -24.46 -5.69 -16.70
N ALA A 94 -24.41 -6.84 -16.00
CA ALA A 94 -24.24 -6.88 -14.55
C ALA A 94 -22.93 -6.21 -14.12
N LEU A 95 -21.84 -6.51 -14.84
CA LEU A 95 -20.58 -5.81 -14.67
C LEU A 95 -20.74 -4.30 -14.90
N ALA A 96 -21.30 -3.87 -16.04
CA ALA A 96 -21.41 -2.45 -16.37
C ALA A 96 -22.21 -1.65 -15.32
N LYS A 97 -23.28 -2.24 -14.76
CA LYS A 97 -24.06 -1.63 -13.67
C LYS A 97 -23.19 -1.40 -12.44
N GLN A 98 -22.50 -2.43 -11.95
CA GLN A 98 -21.63 -2.31 -10.78
C GLN A 98 -20.43 -1.40 -11.05
N PHE A 99 -19.79 -1.52 -12.21
CA PHE A 99 -18.64 -0.71 -12.59
C PHE A 99 -18.98 0.78 -12.65
N ARG A 100 -20.20 1.16 -13.09
CA ARG A 100 -20.67 2.56 -13.02
C ARG A 100 -20.84 3.04 -11.57
N LEU A 101 -21.37 2.22 -10.68
CA LEU A 101 -21.50 2.58 -9.26
C LEU A 101 -20.15 2.85 -8.61
N PHE A 102 -19.12 2.09 -9.01
CA PHE A 102 -17.78 2.25 -8.48
C PHE A 102 -16.99 3.35 -9.20
N PHE A 103 -16.89 3.36 -10.53
CA PHE A 103 -16.00 4.25 -11.28
C PHE A 103 -16.71 5.41 -12.00
N ASN A 104 -18.02 5.57 -11.83
CA ASN A 104 -18.82 6.59 -12.50
C ASN A 104 -18.64 6.62 -14.04
N THR A 105 -18.30 5.47 -14.63
CA THR A 105 -18.10 5.28 -16.07
C THR A 105 -18.36 3.83 -16.45
N THR A 106 -18.39 3.51 -17.75
CA THR A 106 -18.54 2.13 -18.23
C THR A 106 -17.19 1.42 -18.37
N PRO A 107 -17.13 0.08 -18.31
CA PRO A 107 -15.89 -0.66 -18.58
C PRO A 107 -15.26 -0.34 -19.95
N GLY A 108 -16.09 -0.10 -20.97
CA GLY A 108 -15.63 0.23 -22.32
C GLY A 108 -15.03 1.63 -22.41
N GLN A 109 -15.66 2.62 -21.77
CA GLN A 109 -15.09 3.98 -21.67
C GLN A 109 -13.82 3.98 -20.81
N TYR A 110 -13.83 3.25 -19.69
CA TYR A 110 -12.68 3.13 -18.79
C TYR A 110 -11.47 2.48 -19.48
N ARG A 111 -11.69 1.46 -20.31
CA ARG A 111 -10.63 0.86 -21.13
C ARG A 111 -9.99 1.87 -22.09
N LYS A 112 -10.80 2.78 -22.64
CA LYS A 112 -10.33 3.83 -23.56
C LYS A 112 -9.70 5.01 -22.80
N SER A 113 -10.04 5.21 -21.52
CA SER A 113 -9.47 6.31 -20.73
C SER A 113 -8.04 5.95 -20.32
N LYS A 114 -7.11 6.90 -20.42
CA LYS A 114 -5.73 6.71 -19.93
C LYS A 114 -5.65 6.71 -18.40
N ILE A 115 -6.75 7.08 -17.72
CA ILE A 115 -6.80 7.38 -16.29
C ILE A 115 -8.10 6.82 -15.71
N GLY A 116 -7.99 6.03 -14.63
CA GLY A 116 -9.11 5.37 -13.97
C GLY A 116 -10.03 6.36 -13.21
N ASN A 117 -11.29 6.44 -13.61
CA ASN A 117 -12.13 7.64 -13.43
C ASN A 117 -13.00 7.72 -12.14
N ARG A 118 -12.58 7.17 -10.99
CA ARG A 118 -13.27 7.45 -9.70
C ARG A 118 -12.56 8.51 -8.88
N TYR A 119 -11.25 8.39 -8.75
CA TYR A 119 -10.45 9.20 -7.81
C TYR A 119 -9.97 10.52 -8.42
N SER A 120 -10.32 10.82 -9.67
CA SER A 120 -9.95 12.06 -10.37
C SER A 120 -10.87 13.23 -10.08
N LYS A 121 -12.15 13.00 -9.71
CA LYS A 121 -13.07 14.09 -9.40
C LYS A 121 -12.58 14.84 -8.15
N ASN A 122 -12.38 16.15 -8.30
CA ASN A 122 -11.87 17.07 -7.27
C ASN A 122 -10.46 16.75 -6.75
N ARG A 123 -9.62 16.10 -7.56
CA ARG A 123 -8.19 15.90 -7.25
C ARG A 123 -7.34 16.49 -8.38
N SER A 124 -6.18 17.02 -8.02
CA SER A 124 -5.23 17.56 -8.99
C SER A 124 -4.44 16.49 -9.75
N GLY A 125 -4.41 15.25 -9.26
CA GLY A 125 -3.67 14.17 -9.89
C GLY A 125 -3.41 12.99 -8.97
N VAL A 126 -2.58 12.07 -9.46
CA VAL A 126 -2.00 10.97 -8.69
C VAL A 126 -0.49 11.16 -8.63
N CYS A 127 0.09 10.99 -7.46
CA CYS A 127 1.54 11.00 -7.28
C CYS A 127 2.03 9.67 -6.71
N ILE A 128 3.24 9.28 -7.10
CA ILE A 128 3.85 8.03 -6.64
C ILE A 128 5.37 8.17 -6.55
N ILE A 129 5.95 7.56 -5.53
CA ILE A 129 7.40 7.51 -5.38
C ILE A 129 7.95 6.42 -6.29
N SER A 130 8.94 6.77 -7.09
CA SER A 130 9.70 5.88 -7.96
C SER A 130 11.19 6.11 -7.76
N SER A 131 12.02 5.43 -8.55
CA SER A 131 13.46 5.56 -8.52
C SER A 131 14.05 5.46 -9.92
N LYS A 132 15.20 6.11 -10.15
CA LYS A 132 15.86 6.09 -11.47
C LYS A 132 16.25 4.68 -11.91
N LYS A 133 16.67 3.86 -10.95
CA LYS A 133 16.94 2.43 -11.10
C LYS A 133 15.87 1.62 -10.38
N LYS A 134 15.50 0.45 -10.90
CA LYS A 134 14.51 -0.43 -10.25
C LYS A 134 15.00 -0.83 -8.85
N LYS A 135 14.19 -0.53 -7.83
CA LYS A 135 14.43 -0.91 -6.43
C LYS A 135 13.29 -1.83 -5.95
N PRO A 136 13.55 -2.79 -5.04
CA PRO A 136 12.50 -3.58 -4.43
C PRO A 136 11.43 -2.68 -3.79
N PHE A 137 10.17 -3.07 -3.92
CA PHE A 137 9.01 -2.39 -3.32
C PHE A 137 8.75 -0.94 -3.79
N ILE A 138 9.45 -0.46 -4.82
CA ILE A 138 9.25 0.86 -5.43
C ILE A 138 8.59 0.69 -6.80
N SER A 139 7.76 1.66 -7.16
CA SER A 139 7.05 1.66 -8.44
C SER A 139 8.01 1.79 -9.62
N ASP A 140 7.80 0.97 -10.66
CA ASP A 140 8.64 0.98 -11.86
C ASP A 140 8.36 2.22 -12.72
N LYS A 141 9.39 3.06 -12.88
CA LYS A 141 9.29 4.32 -13.65
C LYS A 141 8.80 4.10 -15.08
N LYS A 142 9.41 3.15 -15.79
CA LYS A 142 9.11 2.91 -17.21
C LYS A 142 7.68 2.43 -17.39
N PHE A 143 7.18 1.60 -16.48
CA PHE A 143 5.79 1.20 -16.45
C PHE A 143 4.87 2.41 -16.24
N MET A 144 5.12 3.24 -15.21
CA MET A 144 4.28 4.40 -14.91
C MET A 144 4.25 5.43 -16.05
N GLN A 145 5.38 5.66 -16.71
CA GLN A 145 5.47 6.56 -17.87
C GLN A 145 4.56 6.14 -19.04
N LYS A 146 4.33 4.83 -19.24
CA LYS A 146 3.38 4.34 -20.26
C LYS A 146 1.93 4.77 -19.98
N PHE A 147 1.62 5.09 -18.73
CA PHE A 147 0.31 5.58 -18.29
C PHE A 147 0.28 7.11 -18.11
N GLY A 148 1.28 7.83 -18.64
CA GLY A 148 1.30 9.30 -18.66
C GLY A 148 1.84 9.96 -17.39
N PHE A 149 2.46 9.20 -16.49
CA PHE A 149 3.17 9.80 -15.36
C PHE A 149 4.47 10.48 -15.82
N GLU A 150 4.69 11.70 -15.34
CA GLU A 150 5.90 12.48 -15.57
C GLU A 150 6.70 12.65 -14.27
N VAL A 151 8.01 12.91 -14.38
CA VAL A 151 8.81 13.30 -13.20
C VAL A 151 8.40 14.71 -12.77
N ALA A 152 7.89 14.82 -11.55
CA ALA A 152 7.46 16.08 -10.95
C ALA A 152 8.53 16.69 -10.03
N ASP A 153 9.27 15.86 -9.30
CA ASP A 153 10.39 16.29 -8.45
C ASP A 153 11.38 15.14 -8.24
N THR A 154 12.58 15.44 -7.77
CA THR A 154 13.65 14.46 -7.53
C THR A 154 14.38 14.74 -6.22
N ILE A 155 14.80 13.68 -5.53
CA ILE A 155 15.72 13.78 -4.37
C ILE A 155 17.00 13.02 -4.68
N GLY A 156 18.10 13.77 -4.69
CA GLY A 156 19.43 13.24 -4.99
C GLY A 156 19.48 12.55 -6.36
N GLN A 157 20.26 11.48 -6.45
CA GLN A 157 20.39 10.70 -7.67
C GLN A 157 19.43 9.50 -7.75
N ASP A 158 18.64 9.26 -6.69
CA ASP A 158 18.01 7.95 -6.49
C ASP A 158 16.49 7.97 -6.65
N TYR A 159 15.80 8.89 -5.98
CA TYR A 159 14.34 8.87 -5.86
C TYR A 159 13.70 9.97 -6.69
N GLU A 160 12.56 9.64 -7.28
CA GLU A 160 11.76 10.52 -8.12
C GLU A 160 10.32 10.50 -7.65
N LEU A 161 9.68 11.67 -7.66
CA LEU A 161 8.24 11.78 -7.51
C LEU A 161 7.63 11.82 -8.91
N LEU A 162 6.90 10.77 -9.27
CA LEU A 162 6.15 10.75 -10.51
C LEU A 162 4.75 11.29 -10.27
N ALA A 163 4.23 12.07 -11.21
CA ALA A 163 2.88 12.61 -11.14
C ALA A 163 2.15 12.41 -12.47
N LEU A 164 0.89 12.01 -12.35
CA LEU A 164 -0.11 12.07 -13.40
C LEU A 164 -1.07 13.20 -13.01
N SER A 165 -0.87 14.37 -13.61
CA SER A 165 -1.67 15.56 -13.31
C SER A 165 -2.97 15.58 -14.13
N PHE A 166 -4.07 15.97 -13.49
CA PHE A 166 -5.38 16.11 -14.13
C PHE A 166 -5.71 17.57 -14.47
N ASP A 167 -5.09 18.52 -13.78
CA ASP A 167 -5.35 19.96 -13.88
C ASP A 167 -4.08 20.79 -14.17
N GLY A 168 -2.94 20.13 -14.39
CA GLY A 168 -1.63 20.77 -14.62
C GLY A 168 -0.81 20.98 -13.34
N THR A 169 -1.39 20.80 -12.15
CA THR A 169 -0.66 20.91 -10.87
C THR A 169 0.39 19.81 -10.75
N LYS A 170 1.59 20.15 -10.29
CA LYS A 170 2.69 19.20 -10.04
C LYS A 170 3.03 19.14 -8.54
N PRO A 171 3.02 17.94 -7.92
CA PRO A 171 3.44 17.78 -6.54
C PRO A 171 4.98 17.90 -6.43
N ALA A 172 5.47 18.21 -5.24
CA ALA A 172 6.91 18.26 -4.96
C ALA A 172 7.19 17.63 -3.59
N PHE A 173 8.43 17.21 -3.37
CA PHE A 173 8.87 16.79 -2.06
C PHE A 173 8.90 18.00 -1.09
N GLY A 174 8.61 17.74 0.18
CA GLY A 174 8.76 18.76 1.22
C GLY A 174 10.21 19.26 1.27
N LYS A 175 10.41 20.56 1.49
CA LYS A 175 11.75 21.19 1.50
C LYS A 175 12.71 20.51 2.49
N ASN A 176 12.19 20.05 3.63
CA ASN A 176 12.97 19.36 4.67
C ASN A 176 13.51 18.00 4.20
N VAL A 177 12.77 17.31 3.33
CA VAL A 177 13.13 15.97 2.85
C VAL A 177 14.37 16.04 1.97
N LYS A 178 14.60 17.14 1.24
CA LYS A 178 15.75 17.27 0.34
C LYS A 178 17.10 17.25 1.07
N LYS A 179 17.11 17.52 2.37
CA LYS A 179 18.33 17.47 3.19
C LYS A 179 18.71 16.04 3.59
N LEU A 180 17.72 15.15 3.77
CA LEU A 180 17.92 13.79 4.28
C LEU A 180 18.84 13.73 5.51
N GLN A 181 18.65 14.69 6.42
CA GLN A 181 19.47 14.89 7.62
C GLN A 181 18.60 15.22 8.82
N ILE A 182 19.09 14.85 10.00
CA ILE A 182 18.50 15.19 11.30
C ILE A 182 19.58 15.80 12.20
N GLU A 183 19.16 16.50 13.24
CA GLU A 183 20.08 17.11 14.22
C GLU A 183 20.73 16.06 15.13
N SER A 184 19.95 15.03 15.52
CA SER A 184 20.43 13.94 16.37
C SER A 184 21.60 13.20 15.73
N GLN A 185 22.64 12.95 16.54
CA GLN A 185 23.79 12.14 16.14
C GLN A 185 23.62 10.66 16.49
N ASP A 186 22.62 10.34 17.32
CA ASP A 186 22.30 8.98 17.73
C ASP A 186 21.55 8.24 16.61
N LEU A 187 21.57 6.90 16.70
CA LEU A 187 20.76 6.05 15.85
C LEU A 187 19.29 6.42 16.06
N THR A 188 18.64 6.93 15.02
CA THR A 188 17.28 7.44 15.08
C THR A 188 16.40 6.72 14.08
N ILE A 189 15.28 6.16 14.54
CA ILE A 189 14.30 5.48 13.70
C ILE A 189 12.96 6.23 13.76
N CYS A 190 12.57 6.80 12.62
CA CYS A 190 11.25 7.37 12.42
C CYS A 190 10.32 6.30 11.85
N TYR A 191 9.18 6.02 12.50
CA TYR A 191 8.28 4.94 12.07
C TYR A 191 6.80 5.24 12.31
N SER A 192 5.93 4.62 11.51
CA SER A 192 4.48 4.53 11.78
C SER A 192 4.01 3.08 11.66
N VAL A 193 2.96 2.71 12.39
CA VAL A 193 2.46 1.32 12.45
C VAL A 193 1.55 1.00 11.25
N GLN A 194 2.05 1.25 10.05
CA GLN A 194 1.34 0.93 8.79
C GLN A 194 1.65 -0.49 8.29
N CYS A 195 2.72 -1.10 8.79
CA CYS A 195 3.14 -2.46 8.46
C CYS A 195 3.11 -3.34 9.72
N PRO A 196 2.52 -4.55 9.67
CA PRO A 196 2.40 -5.41 10.86
C PRO A 196 3.75 -5.91 11.39
N TYR A 197 4.82 -5.87 10.60
CA TYR A 197 6.17 -6.29 11.01
C TYR A 197 6.93 -5.22 11.81
N ILE A 198 6.45 -3.97 11.82
CA ILE A 198 7.15 -2.86 12.48
C ILE A 198 7.30 -3.06 14.00
N PRO A 199 6.26 -3.46 14.76
CA PRO A 199 6.40 -3.72 16.20
C PRO A 199 7.53 -4.70 16.53
N ASP A 200 7.57 -5.84 15.83
CA ASP A 200 8.59 -6.87 16.04
C ASP A 200 10.01 -6.36 15.70
N CYS A 201 10.13 -5.59 14.62
CA CYS A 201 11.41 -4.97 14.23
C CYS A 201 11.91 -3.99 15.31
N ILE A 202 11.01 -3.14 15.83
CA ILE A 202 11.34 -2.17 16.87
C ILE A 202 11.77 -2.88 18.15
N GLU A 203 11.10 -3.96 18.54
CA GLU A 203 11.47 -4.75 19.72
C GLU A 203 12.87 -5.37 19.58
N GLN A 204 13.16 -6.02 18.45
CA GLN A 204 14.47 -6.62 18.17
C GLN A 204 15.59 -5.58 18.21
N ILE A 205 15.41 -4.44 17.54
CA ILE A 205 16.40 -3.35 17.52
C ILE A 205 16.60 -2.78 18.92
N SER A 206 15.51 -2.52 19.66
CA SER A 206 15.59 -1.95 21.01
C SER A 206 16.35 -2.87 21.95
N ASN A 207 16.09 -4.18 21.89
CA ASN A 207 16.79 -5.18 22.69
C ASN A 207 18.28 -5.23 22.35
N TYR A 208 18.62 -5.24 21.06
CA TYR A 208 20.01 -5.25 20.62
C TYR A 208 20.77 -3.98 21.00
N CYS A 209 20.20 -2.80 20.73
CA CYS A 209 20.81 -1.52 21.08
C CYS A 209 21.05 -1.41 22.59
N LYS A 210 20.09 -1.87 23.40
CA LYS A 210 20.24 -1.92 24.86
C LYS A 210 21.36 -2.87 25.29
N ALA A 211 21.47 -4.05 24.68
CA ALA A 211 22.52 -5.03 24.99
C ALA A 211 23.92 -4.54 24.61
N CYS A 212 24.03 -3.76 23.53
CA CYS A 212 25.30 -3.22 23.02
C CYS A 212 25.63 -1.81 23.50
N GLY A 213 24.79 -1.18 24.32
CA GLY A 213 24.98 0.20 24.80
C GLY A 213 24.91 1.26 23.68
N ILE A 214 24.16 1.00 22.62
CA ILE A 214 23.98 1.92 21.48
C ILE A 214 22.82 2.87 21.79
N PRO A 215 23.05 4.20 21.83
CA PRO A 215 21.96 5.18 21.96
C PRO A 215 20.98 5.06 20.79
N LEU A 216 19.70 4.83 21.11
CA LEU A 216 18.62 4.66 20.14
C LEU A 216 17.49 5.64 20.43
N GLN A 217 17.13 6.45 19.44
CA GLN A 217 15.96 7.32 19.46
C GLN A 217 14.87 6.78 18.55
N LEU A 218 13.66 6.60 19.10
CA LEU A 218 12.50 6.11 18.37
C LEU A 218 11.46 7.22 18.23
N ILE A 219 11.17 7.65 16.99
CA ILE A 219 10.20 8.70 16.68
C ILE A 219 8.97 8.04 16.04
N LYS A 220 7.91 7.84 16.83
CA LYS A 220 6.64 7.31 16.34
C LYS A 220 5.79 8.40 15.70
N ILE A 221 5.29 8.15 14.51
CA ILE A 221 4.49 9.06 13.69
C ILE A 221 3.05 8.58 13.70
N ASN A 222 2.14 9.42 14.20
CA ASN A 222 0.71 9.10 14.33
C ASN A 222 -0.19 10.09 13.59
N SER A 223 0.36 11.18 13.03
CA SER A 223 -0.41 12.17 12.28
C SER A 223 0.20 12.52 10.92
N CYS A 224 -0.65 13.01 10.02
CA CYS A 224 -0.23 13.53 8.72
C CYS A 224 0.68 14.76 8.86
N GLU A 225 0.46 15.59 9.89
CA GLU A 225 1.29 16.76 10.15
C GLU A 225 2.71 16.38 10.56
N GLU A 226 2.86 15.43 11.49
CA GLU A 226 4.15 14.87 11.87
C GLU A 226 4.85 14.26 10.65
N ALA A 227 4.15 13.43 9.87
CA ALA A 227 4.71 12.81 8.67
C ALA A 227 5.26 13.83 7.67
N LYS A 228 4.59 14.97 7.50
CA LYS A 228 5.02 16.05 6.59
C LYS A 228 6.25 16.82 7.07
N LYS A 229 6.54 16.81 8.38
CA LYS A 229 7.69 17.53 8.97
C LYS A 229 8.98 16.72 8.86
N LEU A 230 8.89 15.40 8.69
CA LEU A 230 10.05 14.51 8.67
C LEU A 230 10.99 14.81 7.50
N PRO A 231 12.32 14.72 7.70
CA PRO A 231 13.30 14.87 6.65
C PRO A 231 13.53 13.55 5.88
N CYS A 232 12.49 12.76 5.64
CA CYS A 232 12.58 11.46 4.98
C CYS A 232 11.51 11.27 3.89
N ILE A 233 11.84 10.46 2.89
CA ILE A 233 11.00 10.23 1.70
C ILE A 233 9.76 9.39 2.06
N PHE A 234 9.94 8.42 2.96
CA PHE A 234 8.90 7.52 3.42
C PHE A 234 8.60 7.80 4.89
N ASN A 235 7.32 7.86 5.25
CA ASN A 235 6.84 8.16 6.60
C ASN A 235 6.49 6.89 7.41
N ASN A 236 6.65 5.71 6.83
CA ASN A 236 6.46 4.44 7.51
C ASN A 236 7.72 3.95 8.23
N TRP A 237 8.89 4.15 7.62
CA TRP A 237 10.17 3.75 8.17
C TRP A 237 11.33 4.54 7.56
N ALA A 238 12.15 5.17 8.40
CA ALA A 238 13.40 5.80 8.01
C ALA A 238 14.42 5.72 9.14
N VAL A 239 15.64 5.32 8.79
CA VAL A 239 16.77 5.19 9.71
C VAL A 239 17.77 6.30 9.43
N PHE A 240 18.22 6.94 10.50
CA PHE A 240 19.29 7.91 10.50
C PHE A 240 20.36 7.49 11.50
N ASP A 241 21.61 7.76 11.16
CA ASP A 241 22.77 7.59 12.05
C ASP A 241 23.72 8.76 11.80
N LYS A 242 24.30 9.32 12.87
CA LYS A 242 25.25 10.46 12.79
C LYS A 242 24.69 11.62 11.95
N GLY A 243 23.43 11.95 12.19
CA GLY A 243 22.71 13.03 11.50
C GLY A 243 22.37 12.77 10.03
N LYS A 244 22.71 11.61 9.46
CA LYS A 244 22.52 11.31 8.03
C LYS A 244 21.53 10.19 7.80
N PHE A 245 20.77 10.30 6.72
CA PHE A 245 19.90 9.23 6.26
C PHE A 245 20.71 7.98 5.88
N VAL A 246 20.27 6.83 6.38
CA VAL A 246 20.91 5.53 6.16
C VAL A 246 20.06 4.67 5.23
N THR A 247 18.81 4.40 5.60
CA THR A 247 17.95 3.48 4.84
C THR A 247 16.47 3.62 5.15
N HIS A 248 15.64 3.20 4.20
CA HIS A 248 14.19 2.99 4.36
C HIS A 248 13.84 1.51 4.52
N HIS A 249 14.82 0.62 4.41
CA HIS A 249 14.60 -0.80 4.65
C HIS A 249 14.35 -1.03 6.13
N LEU A 250 13.29 -1.81 6.42
CA LEU A 250 13.02 -2.33 7.75
C LEU A 250 14.28 -3.03 8.26
N LEU A 251 14.78 -2.59 9.40
CA LEU A 251 15.89 -3.24 10.06
C LEU A 251 15.34 -4.35 10.97
N ASN A 252 15.98 -5.50 10.95
CA ASN A 252 15.99 -6.43 12.07
C ASN A 252 17.40 -6.42 12.67
N GLU A 253 17.64 -7.20 13.72
CA GLU A 253 18.95 -7.25 14.38
C GLU A 253 20.10 -7.53 13.37
N GLY A 254 19.93 -8.52 12.49
CA GLY A 254 20.96 -8.89 11.52
C GLY A 254 21.26 -7.78 10.52
N TYR A 255 20.23 -7.09 10.04
CA TYR A 255 20.40 -5.99 9.08
C TYR A 255 20.94 -4.72 9.75
N LEU A 256 20.61 -4.48 11.02
CA LEU A 256 21.18 -3.41 11.83
C LEU A 256 22.70 -3.57 11.97
N LYS A 257 23.17 -4.76 12.37
CA LYS A 257 24.61 -5.09 12.47
C LYS A 257 25.36 -4.77 11.18
N LYS A 258 24.85 -5.32 10.07
CA LYS A 258 25.41 -5.08 8.73
C LYS A 258 25.42 -3.60 8.35
N THR A 259 24.37 -2.86 8.67
CA THR A 259 24.20 -1.47 8.26
C THR A 259 25.10 -0.52 9.05
N LEU A 260 25.31 -0.79 10.34
CA LEU A 260 26.14 0.03 11.22
C LEU A 260 27.61 -0.42 11.25
N GLY A 261 27.96 -1.52 10.58
CA GLY A 261 29.31 -2.08 10.59
C GLY A 261 29.71 -2.65 11.95
N LEU A 262 28.74 -3.20 12.69
CA LEU A 262 28.87 -3.78 14.03
C LEU A 262 28.91 -5.31 13.99
#